data_AF-A0ABC8KHS5-F1
#
_entry.id   AF-A0ABC8KHS5-F1
#
_cell.length_a   1.000
_cell.length_b   1.000
_cell.length_c   1.000
_cell.angle_alpha   90.00
_cell.angle_beta   90.00
_cell.angle_gamma   90.00
#
_symmetry.space_group_name_H-M   'P 1'
#
loop_
_entity.id
_entity.type
_entity.pdbx_description
1 polymer ?
#
loop_
_entity_poly.entity_id
_entity_poly.type
_entity_poly.pdbx_seq_one_letter_code
_entity_poly.pdbx_strand_id
1 'polypeptide(L)'
;MYRALASRAKSLCDNKSSTFLASFTSSRLKHSLPFATVDAEEISGSHPGEVQSFVQGKWIGSSNYNTLLDPLNGEPFIKVSEVEESGVQPFVESLSQCPKHGLHNPFKSPERYLLYGDISTKAAHMLALPKVSDFFTRLIQRVAPKSYQQAEGEVFVTRKFLENFCGDQVRFLARSFAVPGNHLGQQSHGYRWPYGPVTIVTPFNFPLEIPLLQLMGALYMGNKPLLKVDSKVSIVMEQMMRLLHYCGLPLEDVDFINSDGKTMNKILLEANPRMTLFTGSSRVAEKLALDLKGRIRLEDAGFDWKVLGPDVQEVDYVAWVCDQDAYACSGQKCSAQSMLFMHENWGKTPLVSKLKDLAGRRKLEDLTIGPVLTFTTEAMLEHMENLLQIPNSKLLFGGKPLKNHSIPSIYGALEPTAVYVPIEEILKDNKTYELVTKEIFGPFQIVTEYKKDQLPLVLDALEKMHAHLTAAVVSNDPIFIQAMIGNSVNGTTYAGLRGRTTGAPQNHWFGPAGDPRGAGIGTPEAIKLVWSCHREIIYDYGPIPHGWELPAST
;
A
#
# COMPACT_ATOMS: atom_id res chain seq x y z
N MET A 1 -59.14 -11.32 -1.76
CA MET A 1 -60.14 -10.94 -2.78
C MET A 1 -59.45 -10.04 -3.79
N TYR A 2 -58.86 -10.63 -4.82
CA TYR A 2 -59.43 -10.77 -6.17
C TYR A 2 -59.44 -9.46 -6.98
N ARG A 3 -58.50 -9.44 -7.94
CA ARG A 3 -58.49 -8.77 -9.25
C ARG A 3 -59.79 -8.06 -9.65
N ALA A 4 -59.68 -6.83 -10.13
CA ALA A 4 -59.99 -6.43 -11.51
C ALA A 4 -60.10 -4.90 -11.61
N LEU A 5 -59.40 -4.30 -12.57
CA LEU A 5 -60.02 -3.57 -13.69
C LEU A 5 -58.93 -2.92 -14.54
N ALA A 6 -58.63 -3.58 -15.65
CA ALA A 6 -57.92 -3.03 -16.79
C ALA A 6 -58.90 -2.90 -17.97
N SER A 7 -58.60 -1.91 -18.81
CA SER A 7 -59.05 -1.70 -20.19
C SER A 7 -60.33 -0.90 -20.43
N ARG A 8 -60.17 0.25 -21.11
CA ARG A 8 -60.56 0.44 -22.53
C ARG A 8 -60.19 1.85 -23.01
N ALA A 9 -59.29 1.93 -23.98
CA ALA A 9 -59.49 2.69 -25.23
C ALA A 9 -58.29 2.44 -26.15
N LYS A 10 -58.57 1.99 -27.37
CA LYS A 10 -57.64 1.60 -28.43
C LYS A 10 -57.96 2.48 -29.63
N SER A 11 -56.92 2.75 -30.45
CA SER A 11 -56.97 3.03 -31.90
C SER A 11 -57.10 4.47 -32.39
N LEU A 12 -56.04 4.96 -33.05
CA LEU A 12 -55.97 5.39 -34.48
C LEU A 12 -54.51 5.85 -34.76
N CYS A 13 -53.69 5.00 -35.40
CA CYS A 13 -53.32 4.96 -36.83
C CYS A 13 -52.19 5.92 -37.27
N ASP A 14 -51.01 5.29 -37.46
CA ASP A 14 -50.14 5.28 -38.64
C ASP A 14 -49.22 6.45 -39.07
N ASN A 15 -47.97 6.01 -39.31
CA ASN A 15 -46.96 6.43 -40.29
C ASN A 15 -46.11 7.69 -40.04
N LYS A 16 -44.85 7.45 -39.65
CA LYS A 16 -43.72 7.51 -40.61
C LYS A 16 -42.45 6.88 -40.01
N SER A 17 -41.87 6.00 -40.82
CA SER A 17 -40.58 5.34 -40.67
C SER A 17 -39.39 6.29 -40.80
N SER A 18 -38.42 6.21 -39.89
CA SER A 18 -37.01 6.38 -40.23
C SER A 18 -36.16 5.54 -39.29
N THR A 19 -35.72 4.41 -39.82
CA THR A 19 -34.73 3.49 -39.26
C THR A 19 -33.37 4.18 -39.14
N PHE A 20 -32.89 4.42 -37.92
CA PHE A 20 -31.46 4.50 -37.64
C PHE A 20 -31.10 3.25 -36.84
N LEU A 21 -30.68 2.22 -37.57
CA LEU A 21 -30.13 0.98 -37.02
C LEU A 21 -28.85 1.32 -36.27
N ALA A 22 -28.94 1.26 -34.94
CA ALA A 22 -27.77 1.14 -34.09
C ALA A 22 -27.05 -0.17 -34.47
N SER A 23 -25.80 -0.03 -34.92
CA SER A 23 -24.87 -1.14 -35.07
C SER A 23 -24.50 -1.68 -33.69
N PHE A 24 -25.39 -2.50 -33.12
CA PHE A 24 -25.02 -3.39 -32.03
C PHE A 24 -24.13 -4.49 -32.61
N THR A 25 -22.83 -4.30 -32.53
CA THR A 25 -21.85 -5.36 -32.73
C THR A 25 -22.05 -6.40 -31.62
N SER A 26 -22.48 -7.58 -32.02
CA SER A 26 -22.72 -8.75 -31.18
C SER A 26 -21.40 -9.43 -30.76
N SER A 27 -20.55 -8.75 -30.00
CA SER A 27 -19.37 -9.37 -29.35
C SER A 27 -19.38 -9.32 -27.81
N ARG A 28 -20.40 -8.73 -27.18
CA ARG A 28 -20.46 -8.57 -25.71
C ARG A 28 -21.08 -9.76 -24.95
N LEU A 29 -20.60 -10.98 -25.21
CA LEU A 29 -20.97 -12.16 -24.41
C LEU A 29 -19.76 -12.89 -23.78
N LYS A 30 -18.62 -12.20 -23.63
CA LYS A 30 -17.38 -12.82 -23.10
C LYS A 30 -16.70 -12.14 -21.89
N HIS A 31 -17.29 -11.15 -21.22
CA HIS A 31 -16.72 -10.65 -19.96
C HIS A 31 -17.71 -10.83 -18.81
N SER A 32 -17.35 -11.73 -17.87
CA SER A 32 -18.26 -12.22 -16.83
C SER A 32 -18.34 -11.36 -15.56
N LEU A 33 -17.89 -10.09 -15.60
CA LEU A 33 -18.04 -9.11 -14.52
C LEU A 33 -18.48 -7.74 -15.09
N PRO A 34 -19.50 -7.08 -14.53
CA PRO A 34 -20.13 -5.90 -15.16
C PRO A 34 -19.26 -4.64 -15.16
N PHE A 35 -18.23 -4.58 -14.32
CA PHE A 35 -17.32 -3.43 -14.22
C PHE A 35 -16.00 -3.63 -14.99
N ALA A 36 -15.63 -4.87 -15.31
CA ALA A 36 -14.31 -5.21 -15.81
C ALA A 36 -14.18 -4.90 -17.31
N THR A 37 -13.06 -4.31 -17.70
CA THR A 37 -12.70 -4.04 -19.11
C THR A 37 -11.63 -4.98 -19.65
N VAL A 38 -11.13 -5.88 -18.82
CA VAL A 38 -10.14 -6.89 -19.16
C VAL A 38 -10.51 -8.24 -18.55
N ASP A 39 -9.93 -9.31 -19.07
CA ASP A 39 -9.97 -10.65 -18.46
C ASP A 39 -8.55 -11.03 -18.04
N ALA A 40 -8.34 -11.29 -16.75
CA ALA A 40 -7.02 -11.53 -16.18
C ALA A 40 -6.27 -12.71 -16.82
N GLU A 41 -7.01 -13.72 -17.30
CA GLU A 41 -6.41 -14.92 -17.90
C GLU A 41 -6.19 -14.76 -19.41
N GLU A 42 -6.95 -13.89 -20.08
CA GLU A 42 -6.81 -13.68 -21.53
C GLU A 42 -5.75 -12.62 -21.91
N ILE A 43 -5.37 -11.73 -20.97
CA ILE A 43 -4.32 -10.72 -21.22
C ILE A 43 -3.02 -11.41 -21.66
N SER A 44 -2.49 -11.03 -22.83
CA SER A 44 -1.31 -11.63 -23.45
C SER A 44 -0.72 -10.70 -24.50
N GLY A 45 0.44 -11.03 -25.11
CA GLY A 45 0.95 -10.26 -26.24
C GLY A 45 -0.02 -10.21 -27.43
N SER A 46 -0.82 -11.27 -27.62
CA SER A 46 -1.83 -11.35 -28.67
C SER A 46 -3.15 -10.63 -28.36
N HIS A 47 -3.46 -10.46 -27.06
CA HIS A 47 -4.66 -9.81 -26.55
C HIS A 47 -4.25 -8.82 -25.44
N PRO A 48 -3.57 -7.71 -25.78
CA PRO A 48 -3.04 -6.83 -24.76
C PRO A 48 -4.15 -6.09 -24.01
N GLY A 49 -4.00 -5.96 -22.70
CA GLY A 49 -4.85 -5.08 -21.89
C GLY A 49 -4.53 -3.61 -22.17
N GLU A 50 -5.52 -2.74 -22.04
CA GLU A 50 -5.35 -1.30 -22.16
C GLU A 50 -5.71 -0.62 -20.84
N VAL A 51 -4.84 0.28 -20.38
CA VAL A 51 -5.03 1.04 -19.15
C VAL A 51 -5.26 2.51 -19.47
N GLN A 52 -6.32 3.08 -18.92
CA GLN A 52 -6.73 4.47 -19.10
C GLN A 52 -6.50 5.31 -17.85
N SER A 53 -6.33 6.61 -18.03
CA SER A 53 -6.41 7.57 -16.92
C SER A 53 -7.88 8.01 -16.72
N PHE A 54 -8.22 8.56 -15.56
CA PHE A 54 -9.55 9.07 -15.24
C PHE A 54 -9.43 10.48 -14.68
N VAL A 55 -10.09 11.45 -15.31
CA VAL A 55 -10.02 12.85 -14.88
C VAL A 55 -11.32 13.57 -15.17
N GLN A 56 -11.77 14.41 -14.24
CA GLN A 56 -13.02 15.18 -14.37
C GLN A 56 -14.22 14.29 -14.76
N GLY A 57 -14.32 13.12 -14.10
CA GLY A 57 -15.41 12.17 -14.29
C GLY A 57 -15.38 11.36 -15.58
N LYS A 58 -14.28 11.37 -16.34
CA LYS A 58 -14.17 10.66 -17.62
C LYS A 58 -12.91 9.81 -17.71
N TRP A 59 -13.05 8.61 -18.26
CA TRP A 59 -11.92 7.80 -18.68
C TRP A 59 -11.32 8.40 -19.95
N ILE A 60 -10.01 8.63 -19.94
CA ILE A 60 -9.26 9.20 -21.05
C ILE A 60 -8.14 8.24 -21.47
N GLY A 61 -8.04 8.05 -22.78
CA GLY A 61 -6.90 7.39 -23.42
C GLY A 61 -5.98 8.41 -24.08
N SER A 62 -4.77 7.97 -24.40
CA SER A 62 -3.73 8.70 -25.11
C SER A 62 -3.39 7.91 -26.38
N SER A 63 -2.88 8.60 -27.40
CA SER A 63 -2.24 7.92 -28.54
C SER A 63 -0.83 7.44 -28.20
N ASN A 64 -0.24 7.93 -27.11
CA ASN A 64 1.08 7.51 -26.63
C ASN A 64 0.93 6.45 -25.53
N TYR A 65 1.43 5.24 -25.79
CA TYR A 65 1.33 4.12 -24.89
C TYR A 65 2.71 3.72 -24.36
N ASN A 66 2.81 3.62 -23.04
CA ASN A 66 3.87 2.84 -22.42
C ASN A 66 3.49 1.36 -22.51
N THR A 67 4.28 0.59 -23.28
CA THR A 67 4.03 -0.85 -23.45
C THR A 67 4.79 -1.62 -22.37
N LEU A 68 4.05 -2.32 -21.53
CA LEU A 68 4.58 -3.13 -20.45
C LEU A 68 4.82 -4.55 -20.92
N LEU A 69 5.94 -5.12 -20.49
CA LEU A 69 6.26 -6.52 -20.74
C LEU A 69 5.72 -7.38 -19.61
N ASP A 70 5.13 -8.52 -19.95
CA ASP A 70 4.73 -9.55 -18.99
C ASP A 70 5.99 -10.03 -18.25
N PRO A 71 6.03 -9.94 -16.91
CA PRO A 71 7.19 -10.33 -16.13
C PRO A 71 7.63 -11.79 -16.28
N LEU A 72 6.76 -12.68 -16.76
CA LEU A 72 7.05 -14.12 -16.86
C LEU A 72 7.63 -14.53 -18.21
N ASN A 73 7.32 -13.81 -19.28
CA ASN A 73 7.70 -14.22 -20.64
C ASN A 73 8.18 -13.07 -21.56
N GLY A 74 8.06 -11.81 -21.15
CA GLY A 74 8.50 -10.65 -21.93
C GLY A 74 7.58 -10.21 -23.05
N GLU A 75 6.40 -10.80 -23.21
CA GLU A 75 5.44 -10.35 -24.21
C GLU A 75 4.86 -8.97 -23.88
N PRO A 76 4.63 -8.10 -24.87
CA PRO A 76 4.00 -6.79 -24.68
C PRO A 76 2.50 -6.93 -24.39
N PHE A 77 2.14 -7.28 -23.16
CA PHE A 77 0.78 -7.69 -22.78
C PHE A 77 -0.13 -6.57 -22.24
N ILE A 78 0.42 -5.40 -21.90
CA ILE A 78 -0.38 -4.27 -21.40
C ILE A 78 0.11 -2.98 -22.03
N LYS A 79 -0.82 -2.13 -22.47
CA LYS A 79 -0.56 -0.77 -22.94
C LYS A 79 -1.15 0.22 -21.95
N VAL A 80 -0.29 1.05 -21.36
CA VAL A 80 -0.72 2.09 -20.42
C VAL A 80 -0.73 3.43 -21.13
N SER A 81 -1.89 4.09 -21.13
CA SER A 81 -2.04 5.46 -21.60
C SER A 81 -1.42 6.42 -20.59
N GLU A 82 -0.13 6.67 -20.72
CA GLU A 82 0.58 7.62 -19.87
C GLU A 82 0.33 9.07 -20.30
N VAL A 83 0.06 9.90 -19.31
CA VAL A 83 -0.06 11.34 -19.45
C VAL A 83 1.34 11.92 -19.52
N GLU A 84 1.62 12.69 -20.57
CA GLU A 84 2.85 13.46 -20.72
C GLU A 84 2.79 14.78 -19.95
N GLU A 85 3.95 15.41 -19.73
CA GLU A 85 4.06 16.71 -19.05
C GLU A 85 3.18 17.82 -19.65
N SER A 86 2.85 17.77 -20.94
CA SER A 86 1.98 18.74 -21.63
C SER A 86 0.49 18.53 -21.32
N GLY A 87 0.09 17.31 -20.92
CA GLY A 87 -1.29 16.89 -20.68
C GLY A 87 -1.75 16.98 -19.22
N VAL A 88 -0.97 17.63 -18.35
CA VAL A 88 -1.22 17.63 -16.89
C VAL A 88 -2.34 18.58 -16.44
N GLN A 89 -2.68 19.60 -17.23
CA GLN A 89 -3.58 20.68 -16.81
C GLN A 89 -4.97 20.21 -16.38
N PRO A 90 -5.65 19.25 -17.05
CA PRO A 90 -6.95 18.76 -16.57
C PRO A 90 -6.92 18.20 -15.14
N PHE A 91 -5.80 17.61 -14.71
CA PHE A 91 -5.64 17.10 -13.35
C PHE A 91 -5.40 18.22 -12.34
N VAL A 92 -4.60 19.22 -12.71
CA VAL A 92 -4.37 20.44 -11.90
C VAL A 92 -5.70 21.19 -11.69
N GLU A 93 -6.46 21.40 -12.76
CA GLU A 93 -7.77 22.03 -12.75
C GLU A 93 -8.76 21.25 -11.89
N SER A 94 -8.84 19.93 -12.07
CA SER A 94 -9.75 19.07 -11.30
C SER A 94 -9.46 19.12 -9.79
N LEU A 95 -8.19 19.06 -9.38
CA LEU A 95 -7.78 19.23 -7.98
C LEU A 95 -8.18 20.61 -7.44
N SER A 96 -7.99 21.67 -8.22
CA SER A 96 -8.31 23.04 -7.81
C SER A 96 -9.80 23.28 -7.50
N GLN A 97 -10.70 22.43 -8.04
CA GLN A 97 -12.13 22.47 -7.73
C GLN A 97 -12.45 22.05 -6.29
N CYS A 98 -11.53 21.36 -5.60
CA CYS A 98 -11.71 21.01 -4.21
C CYS A 98 -11.19 22.14 -3.30
N PRO A 99 -12.06 22.80 -2.52
CA PRO A 99 -11.63 23.83 -1.59
C PRO A 99 -10.87 23.21 -0.39
N LYS A 100 -10.08 24.03 0.31
CA LYS A 100 -9.30 23.61 1.48
C LYS A 100 -10.15 23.07 2.64
N HIS A 101 -11.45 23.35 2.65
CA HIS A 101 -12.40 22.80 3.62
C HIS A 101 -13.06 21.48 3.15
N GLY A 102 -12.49 20.85 2.12
CA GLY A 102 -12.88 19.54 1.59
C GLY A 102 -14.16 19.54 0.75
N LEU A 103 -14.46 18.38 0.19
CA LEU A 103 -15.75 18.04 -0.42
C LEU A 103 -16.85 18.03 0.65
N HIS A 104 -16.56 17.44 1.80
CA HIS A 104 -17.35 17.49 3.03
C HIS A 104 -16.45 17.66 4.26
N ASN A 105 -17.04 18.02 5.39
CA ASN A 105 -16.40 18.09 6.69
C ASN A 105 -17.48 17.94 7.79
N PRO A 106 -17.15 17.95 9.09
CA PRO A 106 -18.14 17.73 10.16
C PRO A 106 -19.35 18.70 10.15
N PHE A 107 -19.25 19.85 9.48
CA PHE A 107 -20.31 20.85 9.38
C PHE A 107 -20.88 21.04 7.97
N LYS A 108 -20.25 20.46 6.94
CA LYS A 108 -20.58 20.70 5.53
C LYS A 108 -20.76 19.38 4.80
N SER A 109 -21.93 19.18 4.22
CA SER A 109 -22.30 17.95 3.51
C SER A 109 -22.05 16.66 4.31
N PRO A 110 -22.44 16.58 5.60
CA PRO A 110 -22.16 15.42 6.45
C PRO A 110 -22.88 14.13 5.96
N GLU A 111 -23.89 14.24 5.11
CA GLU A 111 -24.51 13.10 4.42
C GLU A 111 -23.49 12.29 3.60
N ARG A 112 -22.39 12.90 3.17
CA ARG A 112 -21.33 12.23 2.41
C ARG A 112 -20.57 11.19 3.23
N TYR A 113 -20.49 11.33 4.56
CA TYR A 113 -19.93 10.28 5.41
C TYR A 113 -20.75 8.98 5.28
N LEU A 114 -22.08 9.09 5.24
CA LEU A 114 -22.97 7.93 5.07
C LEU A 114 -22.87 7.34 3.66
N LEU A 115 -22.79 8.19 2.63
CA LEU A 115 -22.58 7.77 1.25
C LEU A 115 -21.35 6.86 1.12
N TYR A 116 -20.22 7.26 1.72
CA TYR A 116 -19.02 6.43 1.69
C TYR A 116 -19.16 5.15 2.51
N GLY A 117 -19.95 5.15 3.59
CA GLY A 117 -20.32 3.93 4.30
C GLY A 117 -21.11 2.95 3.42
N ASP A 118 -22.04 3.46 2.61
CA ASP A 118 -22.82 2.66 1.65
C ASP A 118 -21.95 2.12 0.51
N ILE A 119 -21.06 2.95 -0.04
CA ILE A 119 -20.09 2.54 -1.07
C ILE A 119 -19.20 1.43 -0.53
N SER A 120 -18.68 1.57 0.69
CA SER A 120 -17.83 0.56 1.34
C SER A 120 -18.56 -0.76 1.52
N THR A 121 -19.83 -0.70 1.94
CA THR A 121 -20.70 -1.88 2.06
C THR A 121 -20.85 -2.62 0.73
N LYS A 122 -21.15 -1.90 -0.35
CA LYS A 122 -21.32 -2.48 -1.68
C LYS A 122 -20.01 -3.03 -2.24
N ALA A 123 -18.91 -2.28 -2.11
CA ALA A 123 -17.60 -2.69 -2.60
C ALA A 123 -17.04 -3.90 -1.84
N ALA A 124 -17.20 -3.94 -0.51
CA ALA A 124 -16.86 -5.10 0.31
C ALA A 124 -17.64 -6.35 -0.12
N HIS A 125 -18.96 -6.20 -0.33
CA HIS A 125 -19.80 -7.29 -0.82
C HIS A 125 -19.33 -7.78 -2.20
N MET A 126 -19.04 -6.88 -3.13
CA MET A 126 -18.56 -7.24 -4.46
C MET A 126 -17.24 -8.01 -4.39
N LEU A 127 -16.26 -7.54 -3.60
CA LEU A 127 -14.99 -8.26 -3.40
C LEU A 127 -15.15 -9.60 -2.68
N ALA A 128 -16.22 -9.80 -1.92
CA ALA A 128 -16.53 -11.09 -1.30
C ALA A 128 -17.06 -12.13 -2.30
N LEU A 129 -17.52 -11.71 -3.49
CA LEU A 129 -18.00 -12.64 -4.52
C LEU A 129 -16.82 -13.44 -5.08
N PRO A 130 -16.88 -14.79 -5.10
CA PRO A 130 -15.75 -15.62 -5.52
C PRO A 130 -15.16 -15.25 -6.88
N LYS A 131 -16.00 -14.94 -7.87
CA LYS A 131 -15.54 -14.53 -9.21
C LYS A 131 -14.79 -13.19 -9.22
N VAL A 132 -15.23 -12.24 -8.40
CA VAL A 132 -14.58 -10.92 -8.30
C VAL A 132 -13.26 -11.05 -7.55
N SER A 133 -13.26 -11.80 -6.44
CA SER A 133 -12.04 -12.08 -5.68
C SER A 133 -10.99 -12.78 -6.53
N ASP A 134 -11.38 -13.84 -7.26
CA ASP A 134 -10.49 -14.58 -8.16
C ASP A 134 -9.98 -13.71 -9.31
N PHE A 135 -10.83 -12.86 -9.89
CA PHE A 135 -10.44 -11.90 -10.93
C PHE A 135 -9.33 -10.96 -10.45
N PHE A 136 -9.50 -10.29 -9.31
CA PHE A 136 -8.46 -9.40 -8.77
C PHE A 136 -7.22 -10.18 -8.38
N THR A 137 -7.38 -11.37 -7.77
CA THR A 137 -6.26 -12.23 -7.39
C THR A 137 -5.39 -12.55 -8.60
N ARG A 138 -5.99 -13.05 -9.69
CA ARG A 138 -5.28 -13.39 -10.93
C ARG A 138 -4.66 -12.16 -11.58
N LEU A 139 -5.41 -11.06 -11.65
CA LEU A 139 -4.91 -9.82 -12.25
C LEU A 139 -3.67 -9.29 -11.50
N ILE A 140 -3.68 -9.36 -10.16
CA ILE A 140 -2.51 -9.04 -9.32
C ILE A 140 -1.34 -9.96 -9.69
N GLN A 141 -1.55 -11.28 -9.79
CA GLN A 141 -0.46 -12.22 -10.13
C GLN A 141 0.18 -11.92 -11.50
N ARG A 142 -0.62 -11.46 -12.48
CA ARG A 142 -0.12 -11.14 -13.83
C ARG A 142 0.85 -9.96 -13.84
N VAL A 143 0.61 -8.95 -13.01
CA VAL A 143 1.39 -7.69 -13.02
C VAL A 143 2.38 -7.56 -11.87
N ALA A 144 2.08 -8.19 -10.73
CA ALA A 144 2.93 -8.26 -9.54
C ALA A 144 3.10 -9.75 -9.13
N PRO A 145 3.95 -10.51 -9.85
CA PRO A 145 4.05 -11.96 -9.70
C PRO A 145 4.27 -12.39 -8.25
N LYS A 146 3.28 -13.09 -7.73
CA LYS A 146 3.25 -13.68 -6.39
C LYS A 146 2.33 -14.89 -6.39
N SER A 147 2.49 -15.80 -5.43
CA SER A 147 1.58 -16.95 -5.31
C SER A 147 0.12 -16.51 -5.17
N TYR A 148 -0.81 -17.37 -5.58
CA TYR A 148 -2.25 -17.08 -5.52
C TYR A 148 -2.67 -16.66 -4.12
N GLN A 149 -2.20 -17.35 -3.08
CA GLN A 149 -2.54 -17.06 -1.68
C GLN A 149 -2.04 -15.69 -1.22
N GLN A 150 -0.92 -15.20 -1.75
CA GLN A 150 -0.43 -13.85 -1.42
C GLN A 150 -1.27 -12.77 -2.12
N ALA A 151 -1.67 -13.00 -3.37
CA ALA A 151 -2.56 -12.09 -4.09
C ALA A 151 -3.99 -12.11 -3.51
N GLU A 152 -4.51 -13.28 -3.14
CA GLU A 152 -5.81 -13.44 -2.49
C GLU A 152 -5.81 -12.81 -1.10
N GLY A 153 -4.71 -12.91 -0.35
CA GLY A 153 -4.51 -12.21 0.91
C GLY A 153 -4.65 -10.69 0.78
N GLU A 154 -4.11 -10.10 -0.29
CA GLU A 154 -4.23 -8.67 -0.60
C GLU A 154 -5.70 -8.27 -0.86
N VAL A 155 -6.44 -9.08 -1.61
CA VAL A 155 -7.89 -8.90 -1.84
C VAL A 155 -8.68 -9.08 -0.54
N PHE A 156 -8.28 -10.03 0.30
CA PHE A 156 -8.92 -10.32 1.57
C PHE A 156 -8.78 -9.15 2.54
N VAL A 157 -7.57 -8.62 2.74
CA VAL A 157 -7.30 -7.46 3.60
C VAL A 157 -8.08 -6.25 3.10
N THR A 158 -8.03 -6.02 1.79
CA THR A 158 -8.79 -4.96 1.13
C THR A 158 -10.29 -5.03 1.41
N ARG A 159 -10.90 -6.21 1.23
CA ARG A 159 -12.31 -6.43 1.53
C ARG A 159 -12.60 -6.16 3.00
N LYS A 160 -11.80 -6.71 3.91
CA LYS A 160 -12.01 -6.55 5.36
C LYS A 160 -11.84 -5.12 5.82
N PHE A 161 -10.96 -4.36 5.18
CA PHE A 161 -10.85 -2.92 5.40
C PHE A 161 -12.15 -2.22 5.03
N LEU A 162 -12.72 -2.49 3.86
CA LEU A 162 -14.01 -1.89 3.46
C LEU A 162 -15.15 -2.29 4.41
N GLU A 163 -15.18 -3.54 4.90
CA GLU A 163 -16.14 -3.98 5.92
C GLU A 163 -16.04 -3.17 7.23
N ASN A 164 -14.83 -2.77 7.63
CA ASN A 164 -14.62 -1.95 8.83
C ASN A 164 -15.22 -0.53 8.70
N PHE A 165 -15.49 -0.07 7.48
CA PHE A 165 -15.97 1.28 7.19
C PHE A 165 -17.40 1.30 6.60
N CYS A 166 -18.18 0.25 6.82
CA CYS A 166 -19.61 0.22 6.49
C CYS A 166 -20.48 1.08 7.44
N GLY A 167 -21.67 1.47 6.99
CA GLY A 167 -22.65 2.19 7.81
C GLY A 167 -22.09 3.50 8.40
N ASP A 168 -22.22 3.68 9.72
CA ASP A 168 -21.76 4.88 10.43
C ASP A 168 -20.25 4.95 10.69
N GLN A 169 -19.46 3.93 10.31
CA GLN A 169 -18.05 3.89 10.67
C GLN A 169 -17.24 5.02 10.01
N VAL A 170 -17.59 5.42 8.78
CA VAL A 170 -17.00 6.62 8.15
C VAL A 170 -17.40 7.89 8.91
N ARG A 171 -18.65 7.99 9.39
CA ARG A 171 -19.10 9.10 10.23
C ARG A 171 -18.31 9.14 11.55
N PHE A 172 -17.99 7.98 12.14
CA PHE A 172 -17.23 7.90 13.39
C PHE A 172 -15.76 8.32 13.22
N LEU A 173 -15.18 8.26 12.03
CA LEU A 173 -13.87 8.87 11.75
C LEU A 173 -13.88 10.39 11.96
N ALA A 174 -15.02 11.04 11.73
CA ALA A 174 -15.20 12.49 11.89
C ALA A 174 -15.56 12.93 13.32
N ARG A 175 -15.51 12.01 14.30
CA ARG A 175 -15.80 12.30 15.70
C ARG A 175 -14.91 13.43 16.23
N SER A 176 -15.52 14.40 16.91
CA SER A 176 -14.87 15.49 17.62
C SER A 176 -14.81 15.25 19.12
N PHE A 177 -14.10 16.13 19.83
CA PHE A 177 -14.18 16.27 21.28
C PHE A 177 -14.50 17.72 21.64
N ALA A 178 -14.96 17.97 22.87
CA ALA A 178 -15.24 19.30 23.38
C ALA A 178 -14.77 19.44 24.83
N VAL A 179 -14.42 20.67 25.23
CA VAL A 179 -13.98 21.04 26.57
C VAL A 179 -14.75 22.29 27.03
N PRO A 180 -15.30 22.32 28.26
CA PRO A 180 -15.90 23.53 28.82
C PRO A 180 -14.90 24.70 28.86
N GLY A 181 -15.37 25.92 28.57
CA GLY A 181 -14.57 27.13 28.66
C GLY A 181 -14.50 27.72 30.08
N ASN A 182 -13.99 28.94 30.16
CA ASN A 182 -13.75 29.64 31.43
C ASN A 182 -15.02 30.28 32.02
N HIS A 183 -16.06 30.49 31.22
CA HIS A 183 -17.30 31.15 31.62
C HIS A 183 -18.51 30.60 30.85
N LEU A 184 -19.71 30.91 31.35
CA LEU A 184 -20.96 30.51 30.71
C LEU A 184 -21.01 31.01 29.26
N GLY A 185 -21.39 30.11 28.34
CA GLY A 185 -21.42 30.40 26.91
C GLY A 185 -20.14 30.06 26.15
N GLN A 186 -19.05 29.77 26.87
CA GLN A 186 -17.77 29.41 26.27
C GLN A 186 -17.53 27.88 26.27
N GLN A 187 -17.13 27.34 25.12
CA GLN A 187 -16.68 25.95 24.95
C GLN A 187 -15.70 25.84 23.78
N SER A 188 -14.71 24.95 23.88
CA SER A 188 -13.80 24.63 22.77
C SER A 188 -14.11 23.25 22.21
N HIS A 189 -13.97 23.08 20.90
CA HIS A 189 -14.21 21.83 20.19
C HIS A 189 -13.06 21.54 19.24
N GLY A 190 -12.52 20.32 19.33
CA GLY A 190 -11.48 19.81 18.44
C GLY A 190 -12.06 18.90 17.37
N TYR A 191 -11.88 19.28 16.10
CA TYR A 191 -12.39 18.55 14.94
C TYR A 191 -11.28 17.94 14.08
N ARG A 192 -11.63 16.86 13.36
CA ARG A 192 -10.85 16.34 12.24
C ARG A 192 -11.26 17.09 10.97
N TRP A 193 -10.33 17.81 10.37
CA TRP A 193 -10.57 18.65 9.20
C TRP A 193 -9.85 18.11 7.96
N PRO A 194 -10.50 18.04 6.79
CA PRO A 194 -9.83 17.65 5.55
C PRO A 194 -8.71 18.63 5.18
N TYR A 195 -7.79 18.16 4.35
CA TYR A 195 -6.81 19.00 3.66
C TYR A 195 -7.39 19.64 2.39
N GLY A 196 -8.37 19.01 1.74
CA GLY A 196 -8.97 19.45 0.48
C GLY A 196 -8.38 18.70 -0.71
N PRO A 197 -7.65 19.36 -1.64
CA PRO A 197 -6.98 18.68 -2.74
C PRO A 197 -5.74 17.95 -2.23
N VAL A 198 -5.66 16.64 -2.52
CA VAL A 198 -4.57 15.77 -2.07
C VAL A 198 -4.09 14.87 -3.20
N THR A 199 -2.94 14.23 -2.99
CA THR A 199 -2.35 13.30 -3.97
C THR A 199 -1.90 12.01 -3.30
N ILE A 200 -2.02 10.90 -4.01
CA ILE A 200 -1.61 9.56 -3.57
C ILE A 200 -0.70 8.96 -4.64
N VAL A 201 0.47 8.48 -4.26
CA VAL A 201 1.43 7.79 -5.14
C VAL A 201 1.82 6.46 -4.52
N THR A 202 1.58 5.34 -5.21
CA THR A 202 1.83 4.00 -4.68
C THR A 202 2.74 3.14 -5.58
N PRO A 203 3.46 2.16 -5.01
CA PRO A 203 4.44 1.35 -5.73
C PRO A 203 3.78 0.16 -6.44
N PHE A 204 4.60 -0.73 -6.99
CA PHE A 204 4.16 -1.86 -7.79
C PHE A 204 3.68 -3.07 -6.96
N ASN A 205 4.22 -3.28 -5.75
CA ASN A 205 4.23 -4.58 -5.10
C ASN A 205 2.91 -4.99 -4.45
N PHE A 206 2.06 -4.04 -4.05
CA PHE A 206 0.69 -4.27 -3.59
C PHE A 206 -0.26 -3.34 -4.36
N PRO A 207 -0.63 -3.72 -5.59
CA PRO A 207 -1.33 -2.84 -6.54
C PRO A 207 -2.81 -2.61 -6.23
N LEU A 208 -3.37 -3.30 -5.24
CA LEU A 208 -4.74 -3.13 -4.78
C LEU A 208 -4.77 -2.56 -3.35
N GLU A 209 -4.12 -3.23 -2.40
CA GLU A 209 -4.27 -2.92 -0.97
C GLU A 209 -3.80 -1.51 -0.62
N ILE A 210 -2.56 -1.16 -0.97
CA ILE A 210 -1.99 0.16 -0.66
C ILE A 210 -2.82 1.29 -1.30
N PRO A 211 -3.04 1.32 -2.64
CA PRO A 211 -3.75 2.43 -3.26
C PRO A 211 -5.19 2.55 -2.81
N LEU A 212 -5.91 1.45 -2.61
CA LEU A 212 -7.31 1.50 -2.23
C LEU A 212 -7.50 1.95 -0.77
N LEU A 213 -6.73 1.41 0.19
CA LEU A 213 -6.85 1.81 1.59
C LEU A 213 -6.56 3.31 1.77
N GLN A 214 -5.55 3.83 1.07
CA GLN A 214 -5.22 5.25 1.10
C GLN A 214 -6.26 6.11 0.36
N LEU A 215 -6.73 5.67 -0.80
CA LEU A 215 -7.77 6.36 -1.57
C LEU A 215 -9.03 6.54 -0.74
N MET A 216 -9.53 5.45 -0.17
CA MET A 216 -10.74 5.49 0.63
C MET A 216 -10.54 6.33 1.90
N GLY A 217 -9.39 6.21 2.57
CA GLY A 217 -9.05 7.07 3.72
C GLY A 217 -9.10 8.57 3.38
N ALA A 218 -8.54 8.98 2.24
CA ALA A 218 -8.59 10.36 1.77
C ALA A 218 -10.03 10.84 1.54
N LEU A 219 -10.83 10.04 0.83
CA LEU A 219 -12.23 10.33 0.54
C LEU A 219 -13.08 10.40 1.82
N TYR A 220 -12.91 9.44 2.74
CA TYR A 220 -13.63 9.39 4.02
C TYR A 220 -13.48 10.68 4.81
N MET A 221 -12.27 11.23 4.86
CA MET A 221 -11.99 12.46 5.61
C MET A 221 -12.41 13.75 4.88
N GLY A 222 -12.90 13.66 3.64
CA GLY A 222 -13.44 14.80 2.89
C GLY A 222 -12.49 15.41 1.87
N ASN A 223 -11.42 14.71 1.50
CA ASN A 223 -10.47 15.18 0.49
C ASN A 223 -10.90 14.80 -0.93
N LYS A 224 -10.35 15.49 -1.93
CA LYS A 224 -10.37 15.08 -3.35
C LYS A 224 -8.98 14.57 -3.74
N PRO A 225 -8.77 13.25 -3.86
CA PRO A 225 -7.48 12.69 -4.22
C PRO A 225 -7.27 12.60 -5.74
N LEU A 226 -6.03 12.91 -6.17
CA LEU A 226 -5.45 12.40 -7.41
C LEU A 226 -4.60 11.17 -7.08
N LEU A 227 -4.95 10.01 -7.64
CA LEU A 227 -4.26 8.74 -7.42
C LEU A 227 -3.35 8.37 -8.58
N LYS A 228 -2.08 8.09 -8.29
CA LYS A 228 -1.12 7.45 -9.20
C LYS A 228 -0.66 6.12 -8.61
N VAL A 229 -0.78 5.06 -9.40
CA VAL A 229 -0.15 3.76 -9.12
C VAL A 229 1.05 3.60 -10.08
N ASP A 230 2.05 2.79 -9.73
CA ASP A 230 3.10 2.41 -10.69
C ASP A 230 2.45 1.84 -11.96
N SER A 231 2.83 2.38 -13.13
CA SER A 231 2.22 2.02 -14.40
C SER A 231 2.24 0.51 -14.63
N LYS A 232 3.29 -0.20 -14.20
CA LYS A 232 3.45 -1.67 -14.34
C LYS A 232 2.25 -2.47 -13.86
N VAL A 233 1.54 -1.95 -12.85
CA VAL A 233 0.49 -2.68 -12.12
C VAL A 233 -0.83 -1.91 -12.01
N SER A 234 -0.85 -0.68 -12.55
CA SER A 234 -1.96 0.28 -12.52
C SER A 234 -3.30 -0.27 -12.99
N ILE A 235 -3.29 -1.29 -13.87
CA ILE A 235 -4.48 -1.99 -14.36
C ILE A 235 -5.36 -2.52 -13.22
N VAL A 236 -4.76 -3.00 -12.12
CA VAL A 236 -5.51 -3.52 -10.98
C VAL A 236 -6.37 -2.44 -10.35
N MET A 237 -5.75 -1.29 -10.07
CA MET A 237 -6.46 -0.16 -9.45
C MET A 237 -7.45 0.49 -10.43
N GLU A 238 -7.20 0.45 -11.74
CA GLU A 238 -8.19 0.87 -12.73
C GLU A 238 -9.47 0.03 -12.63
N GLN A 239 -9.34 -1.30 -12.60
CA GLN A 239 -10.50 -2.18 -12.48
C GLN A 239 -11.22 -1.99 -11.13
N MET A 240 -10.46 -1.73 -10.06
CA MET A 240 -11.04 -1.38 -8.76
C MET A 240 -11.78 -0.04 -8.78
N MET A 241 -11.25 0.98 -9.45
CA MET A 241 -11.93 2.26 -9.66
C MET A 241 -13.24 2.08 -10.42
N ARG A 242 -13.26 1.24 -11.46
CA ARG A 242 -14.51 0.87 -12.18
C ARG A 242 -15.51 0.17 -11.26
N LEU A 243 -15.04 -0.74 -10.38
CA LEU A 243 -15.88 -1.37 -9.36
C LEU A 243 -16.43 -0.35 -8.35
N LEU A 244 -15.61 0.59 -7.87
CA LEU A 244 -16.05 1.65 -6.95
C LEU A 244 -17.11 2.54 -7.58
N HIS A 245 -16.93 2.96 -8.83
CA HIS A 245 -17.94 3.72 -9.58
C HIS A 245 -19.23 2.90 -9.76
N TYR A 246 -19.12 1.61 -10.06
CA TYR A 246 -20.27 0.70 -10.10
C TYR A 246 -20.99 0.59 -8.75
N CYS A 247 -20.25 0.70 -7.63
CA CYS A 247 -20.80 0.72 -6.28
C CYS A 247 -21.37 2.10 -5.85
N GLY A 248 -21.21 3.14 -6.68
CA GLY A 248 -21.78 4.47 -6.45
C GLY A 248 -20.79 5.53 -6.01
N LEU A 249 -19.47 5.30 -6.12
CA LEU A 249 -18.48 6.38 -5.97
C LEU A 249 -18.76 7.49 -7.00
N PRO A 250 -18.98 8.74 -6.58
CA PRO A 250 -19.18 9.84 -7.52
C PRO A 250 -17.96 10.05 -8.41
N LEU A 251 -18.21 10.21 -9.71
CA LEU A 251 -17.18 10.32 -10.73
C LEU A 251 -16.25 11.54 -10.56
N GLU A 252 -16.69 12.59 -9.87
CA GLU A 252 -15.91 13.83 -9.69
C GLU A 252 -15.08 13.86 -8.40
N ASP A 253 -15.25 12.86 -7.53
CA ASP A 253 -14.60 12.83 -6.21
C ASP A 253 -13.14 12.44 -6.26
N VAL A 254 -12.69 11.79 -7.34
CA VAL A 254 -11.34 11.24 -7.49
C VAL A 254 -10.89 11.33 -8.94
N ASP A 255 -9.60 11.58 -9.13
CA ASP A 255 -8.93 11.41 -10.41
C ASP A 255 -7.89 10.29 -10.30
N PHE A 256 -7.61 9.59 -11.40
CA PHE A 256 -6.60 8.54 -11.52
C PHE A 256 -5.68 8.84 -12.70
N ILE A 257 -4.38 8.84 -12.47
CA ILE A 257 -3.39 9.18 -13.49
C ILE A 257 -2.35 8.07 -13.66
N ASN A 258 -2.11 7.72 -14.91
CA ASN A 258 -0.92 6.98 -15.31
C ASN A 258 0.10 7.97 -15.86
N SER A 259 1.31 7.94 -15.33
CA SER A 259 2.39 8.82 -15.76
C SER A 259 3.75 8.31 -15.25
N ASP A 260 4.83 8.81 -15.83
CA ASP A 260 6.15 8.64 -15.25
C ASP A 260 6.34 9.49 -13.98
N GLY A 261 7.45 9.25 -13.27
CA GLY A 261 7.74 9.99 -12.04
C GLY A 261 7.96 11.49 -12.27
N LYS A 262 8.51 11.87 -13.42
CA LYS A 262 8.80 13.27 -13.76
C LYS A 262 7.52 14.07 -13.95
N THR A 263 6.57 13.54 -14.71
CA THR A 263 5.27 14.15 -14.97
C THR A 263 4.45 14.22 -13.69
N MET A 264 4.49 13.19 -12.84
CA MET A 264 3.84 13.26 -11.53
C MET A 264 4.45 14.35 -10.65
N ASN A 265 5.78 14.48 -10.61
CA ASN A 265 6.46 15.54 -9.87
C ASN A 265 6.05 16.94 -10.36
N LYS A 266 5.86 17.11 -11.68
CA LYS A 266 5.36 18.35 -12.27
C LYS A 266 3.96 18.69 -11.75
N ILE A 267 3.02 17.73 -11.78
CA ILE A 267 1.67 17.93 -11.22
C ILE A 267 1.73 18.33 -9.75
N LEU A 268 2.55 17.64 -8.96
CA LEU A 268 2.72 17.93 -7.53
C LEU A 268 3.18 19.37 -7.29
N LEU A 269 4.07 19.91 -8.13
CA LEU A 269 4.55 21.28 -8.03
C LEU A 269 3.54 22.31 -8.54
N GLU A 270 2.82 22.02 -9.63
CA GLU A 270 1.84 22.94 -10.23
C GLU A 270 0.51 22.99 -9.45
N ALA A 271 -0.05 21.82 -9.10
CA ALA A 271 -1.30 21.72 -8.35
C ALA A 271 -1.13 22.07 -6.87
N ASN A 272 0.09 21.95 -6.35
CA ASN A 272 0.44 22.25 -4.96
C ASN A 272 -0.55 21.64 -3.95
N PRO A 273 -0.73 20.30 -3.95
CA PRO A 273 -1.69 19.64 -3.08
C PRO A 273 -1.38 19.93 -1.61
N ARG A 274 -2.44 19.94 -0.79
CA ARG A 274 -2.35 20.29 0.62
C ARG A 274 -1.75 19.17 1.47
N MET A 275 -1.84 17.94 0.97
CA MET A 275 -1.19 16.75 1.50
C MET A 275 -0.91 15.77 0.35
N THR A 276 0.24 15.12 0.40
CA THR A 276 0.58 14.00 -0.49
C THR A 276 0.87 12.77 0.36
N LEU A 277 0.34 11.61 -0.01
CA LEU A 277 0.82 10.32 0.49
C LEU A 277 1.73 9.72 -0.59
N PHE A 278 2.97 9.42 -0.22
CA PHE A 278 3.87 8.67 -1.07
C PHE A 278 4.27 7.36 -0.39
N THR A 279 4.13 6.27 -1.14
CA THR A 279 4.65 4.96 -0.78
C THR A 279 5.64 4.50 -1.84
N GLY A 280 6.85 4.10 -1.44
CA GLY A 280 7.89 3.64 -2.37
C GLY A 280 9.32 3.84 -1.85
N SER A 281 10.29 3.94 -2.76
CA SER A 281 11.71 4.02 -2.35
C SER A 281 12.04 5.28 -1.54
N SER A 282 12.88 5.15 -0.51
CA SER A 282 13.34 6.28 0.33
C SER A 282 13.97 7.42 -0.48
N ARG A 283 14.74 7.11 -1.54
CA ARG A 283 15.30 8.14 -2.45
C ARG A 283 14.25 9.07 -3.05
N VAL A 284 13.10 8.53 -3.47
CA VAL A 284 12.01 9.33 -4.05
C VAL A 284 11.20 10.01 -2.95
N ALA A 285 10.99 9.34 -1.81
CA ALA A 285 10.34 9.90 -0.63
C ALA A 285 11.03 11.20 -0.17
N GLU A 286 12.35 11.17 0.01
CA GLU A 286 13.13 12.34 0.44
C GLU A 286 13.12 13.47 -0.58
N LYS A 287 13.23 13.13 -1.88
CA LYS A 287 13.10 14.13 -2.94
C LYS A 287 11.74 14.83 -2.87
N LEU A 288 10.65 14.07 -2.74
CA LEU A 288 9.30 14.63 -2.68
C LEU A 288 9.05 15.42 -1.40
N ALA A 289 9.63 15.00 -0.27
CA ALA A 289 9.55 15.75 0.98
C ALA A 289 10.19 17.13 0.87
N LEU A 290 11.33 17.23 0.16
CA LEU A 290 11.97 18.51 -0.14
C LEU A 290 11.13 19.37 -1.09
N ASP A 291 10.73 18.80 -2.23
CA ASP A 291 9.95 19.50 -3.27
C ASP A 291 8.62 20.04 -2.70
N LEU A 292 7.96 19.27 -1.83
CA LEU A 292 6.68 19.62 -1.20
C LEU A 292 6.83 20.36 0.13
N LYS A 293 8.05 20.67 0.56
CA LYS A 293 8.35 21.39 1.81
C LYS A 293 7.66 20.73 3.01
N GLY A 294 7.76 19.41 3.11
CA GLY A 294 7.19 18.61 4.20
C GLY A 294 5.66 18.41 4.16
N ARG A 295 4.94 18.85 3.12
CA ARG A 295 3.50 18.54 2.93
C ARG A 295 3.26 17.12 2.43
N ILE A 296 3.80 16.14 3.15
CA ILE A 296 3.83 14.75 2.72
C ILE A 296 3.71 13.80 3.91
N ARG A 297 3.09 12.65 3.65
CA ARG A 297 3.10 11.46 4.49
C ARG A 297 3.84 10.34 3.76
N LEU A 298 4.70 9.62 4.46
CA LEU A 298 5.65 8.67 3.87
C LEU A 298 5.50 7.27 4.46
N GLU A 299 5.34 6.28 3.58
CA GLU A 299 5.68 4.89 3.86
C GLU A 299 6.79 4.50 2.89
N ASP A 300 8.03 4.66 3.32
CA ASP A 300 9.19 4.44 2.47
C ASP A 300 9.92 3.13 2.78
N ALA A 301 11.06 2.91 2.13
CA ALA A 301 11.82 1.66 2.19
C ALA A 301 12.07 1.15 3.62
N GLY A 302 12.12 -0.18 3.77
CA GLY A 302 12.42 -0.86 5.03
C GLY A 302 13.75 -1.60 4.95
N PHE A 303 14.46 -1.71 6.07
CA PHE A 303 15.46 -2.76 6.26
C PHE A 303 15.06 -3.55 7.51
N ASP A 304 14.05 -4.42 7.35
CA ASP A 304 13.39 -5.04 8.49
C ASP A 304 14.22 -6.19 9.07
N TRP A 305 14.18 -6.27 10.40
CA TRP A 305 14.96 -7.21 11.17
C TRP A 305 14.10 -8.16 11.99
N LYS A 306 14.62 -9.37 12.19
CA LYS A 306 14.11 -10.35 13.14
C LYS A 306 15.21 -10.73 14.11
N VAL A 307 14.92 -10.67 15.40
CA VAL A 307 15.81 -11.12 16.48
C VAL A 307 15.22 -12.37 17.11
N LEU A 308 15.98 -13.47 17.12
CA LEU A 308 15.65 -14.68 17.85
C LEU A 308 16.25 -14.60 19.25
N GLY A 309 15.41 -14.74 20.28
CA GLY A 309 15.82 -14.70 21.69
C GLY A 309 16.48 -16.00 22.17
N PRO A 310 16.90 -16.08 23.45
CA PRO A 310 17.66 -17.21 23.98
C PRO A 310 16.83 -18.50 24.18
N ASP A 311 15.51 -18.38 24.28
CA ASP A 311 14.54 -19.43 24.64
C ASP A 311 14.03 -20.22 23.42
N VAL A 312 14.93 -21.02 22.84
CA VAL A 312 14.67 -21.85 21.65
C VAL A 312 13.45 -22.76 21.83
N GLN A 313 12.41 -22.53 21.01
CA GLN A 313 11.17 -23.31 20.99
C GLN A 313 10.59 -23.33 19.57
N GLU A 314 9.78 -24.34 19.23
CA GLU A 314 9.01 -24.39 17.97
C GLU A 314 9.83 -24.13 16.69
N VAL A 315 11.01 -24.75 16.60
CA VAL A 315 12.00 -24.50 15.53
C VAL A 315 11.39 -24.64 14.13
N ASP A 316 10.50 -25.62 13.93
CA ASP A 316 9.80 -25.82 12.65
C ASP A 316 8.89 -24.64 12.28
N TYR A 317 8.13 -24.14 13.25
CA TYR A 317 7.26 -22.98 13.04
C TYR A 317 8.07 -21.72 12.76
N VAL A 318 9.11 -21.46 13.55
CA VAL A 318 9.97 -20.28 13.37
C VAL A 318 10.71 -20.34 12.03
N ALA A 319 11.20 -21.51 11.60
CA ALA A 319 11.79 -21.68 10.27
C ALA A 319 10.80 -21.34 9.15
N TRP A 320 9.55 -21.81 9.27
CA TRP A 320 8.48 -21.49 8.32
C TRP A 320 8.16 -19.99 8.28
N VAL A 321 8.05 -19.32 9.44
CA VAL A 321 7.82 -17.88 9.48
C VAL A 321 8.99 -17.10 8.88
N CYS A 322 10.25 -17.49 9.17
CA CYS A 322 11.43 -16.86 8.56
C CYS A 322 11.45 -17.01 7.03
N ASP A 323 11.12 -18.20 6.51
CA ASP A 323 11.00 -18.43 5.06
C ASP A 323 9.93 -17.54 4.44
N GLN A 324 8.75 -17.46 5.05
CA GLN A 324 7.65 -16.62 4.57
C GLN A 324 7.96 -15.13 4.63
N ASP A 325 8.57 -14.66 5.72
CA ASP A 325 8.90 -13.24 5.90
C ASP A 325 9.99 -12.77 4.93
N ALA A 326 10.98 -13.62 4.63
CA ALA A 326 12.07 -13.24 3.74
C ALA A 326 11.71 -13.42 2.26
N TYR A 327 10.94 -14.46 1.90
CA TYR A 327 10.88 -14.94 0.50
C TYR A 327 9.48 -14.97 -0.11
N ALA A 328 8.40 -14.75 0.66
CA ALA A 328 7.08 -14.58 0.05
C ALA A 328 7.08 -13.35 -0.87
N CYS A 329 6.43 -13.46 -2.04
CA CYS A 329 6.50 -12.45 -3.11
C CYS A 329 7.93 -12.18 -3.61
N SER A 330 8.84 -13.16 -3.51
CA SER A 330 10.27 -12.98 -3.77
C SER A 330 10.90 -11.86 -2.93
N GLY A 331 10.47 -11.67 -1.67
CA GLY A 331 10.99 -10.60 -0.81
C GLY A 331 10.56 -9.18 -1.20
N GLN A 332 9.67 -9.02 -2.19
CA GLN A 332 9.19 -7.71 -2.65
C GLN A 332 8.09 -7.14 -1.76
N LYS A 333 8.36 -7.06 -0.45
CA LYS A 333 7.50 -6.42 0.54
C LYS A 333 8.33 -5.41 1.30
N CYS A 334 7.79 -4.23 1.55
CA CYS A 334 8.43 -3.26 2.43
C CYS A 334 8.59 -3.76 3.88
N SER A 335 7.94 -4.88 4.23
CA SER A 335 8.05 -5.57 5.53
C SER A 335 8.89 -6.86 5.48
N ALA A 336 9.58 -7.13 4.38
CA ALA A 336 10.30 -8.38 4.19
C ALA A 336 11.49 -8.50 5.15
N GLN A 337 11.67 -9.67 5.77
CA GLN A 337 12.81 -9.93 6.63
C GLN A 337 14.11 -9.86 5.83
N SER A 338 14.83 -8.75 6.00
CA SER A 338 16.11 -8.49 5.34
C SER A 338 17.29 -8.90 6.21
N MET A 339 17.11 -8.91 7.54
CA MET A 339 18.15 -9.30 8.49
C MET A 339 17.63 -10.21 9.61
N LEU A 340 18.32 -11.34 9.83
CA LEU A 340 18.04 -12.27 10.92
C LEU A 340 19.20 -12.29 11.92
N PHE A 341 18.96 -11.79 13.13
CA PHE A 341 19.87 -11.91 14.28
C PHE A 341 19.52 -13.17 15.07
N MET A 342 20.36 -14.18 14.97
CA MET A 342 20.15 -15.49 15.58
C MET A 342 20.94 -15.58 16.89
N HIS A 343 20.28 -15.77 18.03
CA HIS A 343 21.00 -16.07 19.28
C HIS A 343 21.75 -17.40 19.14
N GLU A 344 22.95 -17.53 19.69
CA GLU A 344 23.83 -18.73 19.60
C GLU A 344 23.13 -20.07 19.95
N ASN A 345 22.08 -20.03 20.76
CA ASN A 345 21.28 -21.20 21.11
C ASN A 345 20.52 -21.75 19.89
N TRP A 346 20.07 -20.90 18.98
CA TRP A 346 19.43 -21.28 17.72
C TRP A 346 20.44 -21.83 16.71
N GLY A 347 21.70 -21.36 16.74
CA GLY A 347 22.79 -21.90 15.91
C GLY A 347 23.09 -23.38 16.17
N LYS A 348 22.72 -23.89 17.35
CA LYS A 348 22.83 -25.32 17.75
C LYS A 348 21.65 -26.17 17.25
N THR A 349 20.67 -25.57 16.59
CA THR A 349 19.46 -26.24 16.09
C THR A 349 19.47 -26.39 14.58
N PRO A 350 18.59 -27.24 13.99
CA PRO A 350 18.45 -27.35 12.55
C PRO A 350 17.73 -26.15 11.91
N LEU A 351 17.62 -24.98 12.55
CA LEU A 351 16.90 -23.81 12.00
C LEU A 351 17.41 -23.45 10.60
N VAL A 352 18.72 -23.28 10.43
CA VAL A 352 19.32 -22.87 9.14
C VAL A 352 19.13 -23.95 8.06
N SER A 353 19.25 -25.24 8.42
CA SER A 353 19.00 -26.33 7.47
C SER A 353 17.52 -26.41 7.08
N LYS A 354 16.59 -26.24 8.02
CA LYS A 354 15.15 -26.20 7.75
C LYS A 354 14.77 -25.00 6.88
N LEU A 355 15.36 -23.83 7.15
CA LEU A 355 15.17 -22.64 6.33
C LEU A 355 15.67 -22.87 4.89
N LYS A 356 16.85 -23.48 4.72
CA LYS A 356 17.36 -23.91 3.41
C LYS A 356 16.40 -24.87 2.70
N ASP A 357 15.89 -25.88 3.40
CA ASP A 357 14.98 -26.87 2.84
C ASP A 357 13.63 -26.27 2.43
N LEU A 358 13.11 -25.29 3.19
CA LEU A 358 11.89 -24.55 2.86
C LEU A 358 12.10 -23.66 1.64
N ALA A 359 13.19 -22.88 1.65
CA ALA A 359 13.58 -21.99 0.58
C ALA A 359 13.78 -22.76 -0.75
N GLY A 360 14.39 -23.94 -0.70
CA GLY A 360 14.58 -24.83 -1.85
C GLY A 360 13.33 -25.49 -2.41
N ARG A 361 12.17 -25.39 -1.75
CA ARG A 361 10.87 -25.87 -2.26
C ARG A 361 10.14 -24.82 -3.10
N ARG A 362 10.54 -23.54 -2.98
CA ARG A 362 9.92 -22.44 -3.72
C ARG A 362 10.23 -22.57 -5.20
N LYS A 363 9.24 -22.32 -6.04
CA LYS A 363 9.32 -22.56 -7.48
C LYS A 363 8.47 -21.57 -8.28
N LEU A 364 8.77 -21.43 -9.56
CA LEU A 364 8.15 -20.45 -10.44
C LEU A 364 6.70 -20.84 -10.78
N GLU A 365 6.40 -22.14 -10.84
CA GLU A 365 5.10 -22.66 -11.29
C GLU A 365 3.93 -22.22 -10.41
N ASP A 366 4.16 -21.99 -9.12
CA ASP A 366 3.17 -21.48 -8.18
C ASP A 366 3.50 -20.07 -7.65
N LEU A 367 4.50 -19.41 -8.25
CA LEU A 367 4.99 -18.08 -7.91
C LEU A 367 5.33 -17.92 -6.41
N THR A 368 5.72 -19.01 -5.74
CA THR A 368 6.35 -18.95 -4.41
C THR A 368 7.76 -18.37 -4.47
N ILE A 369 8.36 -18.38 -5.66
CA ILE A 369 9.45 -17.51 -6.12
C ILE A 369 9.13 -17.06 -7.55
N GLY A 370 9.52 -15.85 -7.94
CA GLY A 370 9.21 -15.28 -9.24
C GLY A 370 10.00 -14.01 -9.57
N PRO A 371 9.66 -13.32 -10.66
CA PRO A 371 10.32 -12.09 -11.11
C PRO A 371 10.49 -11.04 -10.02
N VAL A 372 11.65 -10.37 -10.00
CA VAL A 372 11.96 -9.22 -9.16
C VAL A 372 11.91 -7.96 -10.01
N LEU A 373 10.92 -7.09 -9.81
CA LEU A 373 10.58 -6.04 -10.76
C LEU A 373 11.48 -4.79 -10.69
N THR A 374 12.32 -4.68 -9.65
CA THR A 374 13.15 -3.49 -9.38
C THR A 374 14.64 -3.76 -9.21
N PHE A 375 15.05 -5.02 -9.17
CA PHE A 375 16.45 -5.44 -9.10
C PHE A 375 16.70 -6.52 -10.14
N THR A 376 17.79 -6.40 -10.91
CA THR A 376 18.19 -7.46 -11.85
C THR A 376 18.92 -8.58 -11.11
N THR A 377 19.05 -9.73 -11.77
CA THR A 377 19.80 -10.87 -11.23
C THR A 377 21.26 -10.49 -10.99
N GLU A 378 21.87 -9.75 -11.91
CA GLU A 378 23.25 -9.29 -11.82
C GLU A 378 23.45 -8.39 -10.61
N ALA A 379 22.56 -7.44 -10.36
CA ALA A 379 22.66 -6.54 -9.21
C ALA A 379 22.58 -7.28 -7.86
N MET A 380 21.74 -8.31 -7.76
CA MET A 380 21.65 -9.13 -6.55
C MET A 380 22.87 -10.04 -6.36
N LEU A 381 23.39 -10.63 -7.44
CA LEU A 381 24.62 -11.43 -7.40
C LEU A 381 25.85 -10.58 -7.06
N GLU A 382 25.98 -9.39 -7.64
CA GLU A 382 27.05 -8.44 -7.31
C GLU A 382 26.99 -8.06 -5.83
N HIS A 383 25.81 -7.77 -5.31
CA HIS A 383 25.64 -7.50 -3.88
C HIS A 383 26.06 -8.68 -3.00
N MET A 384 25.67 -9.91 -3.38
CA MET A 384 26.12 -11.13 -2.70
C MET A 384 27.64 -11.27 -2.72
N GLU A 385 28.27 -11.12 -3.88
CA GLU A 385 29.72 -11.25 -4.05
C GLU A 385 30.49 -10.24 -3.21
N ASN A 386 29.98 -9.00 -3.14
CA ASN A 386 30.53 -7.95 -2.27
C ASN A 386 30.42 -8.31 -0.79
N LEU A 387 29.29 -8.86 -0.34
CA LEU A 387 29.13 -9.35 1.03
C LEU A 387 30.09 -10.50 1.34
N LEU A 388 30.33 -11.40 0.37
CA LEU A 388 31.25 -12.53 0.50
C LEU A 388 32.74 -12.11 0.60
N GLN A 389 33.08 -10.84 0.31
CA GLN A 389 34.41 -10.30 0.59
C GLN A 389 34.63 -9.94 2.06
N ILE A 390 33.55 -9.86 2.86
CA ILE A 390 33.66 -9.56 4.30
C ILE A 390 34.27 -10.78 5.02
N PRO A 391 35.26 -10.62 5.91
CA PRO A 391 35.90 -11.73 6.59
C PRO A 391 34.90 -12.67 7.28
N ASN A 392 35.09 -13.98 7.11
CA ASN A 392 34.24 -15.04 7.69
C ASN A 392 32.76 -15.02 7.27
N SER A 393 32.40 -14.22 6.27
CA SER A 393 31.11 -14.32 5.61
C SER A 393 31.02 -15.61 4.79
N LYS A 394 29.79 -16.11 4.57
CA LYS A 394 29.56 -17.32 3.77
C LYS A 394 28.15 -17.35 3.21
N LEU A 395 28.00 -17.93 2.03
CA LEU A 395 26.69 -18.25 1.47
C LEU A 395 26.09 -19.43 2.24
N LEU A 396 24.92 -19.25 2.86
CA LEU A 396 24.22 -20.33 3.56
C LEU A 396 23.44 -21.21 2.57
N PHE A 397 22.73 -20.57 1.64
CA PHE A 397 21.99 -21.21 0.55
C PHE A 397 21.58 -20.17 -0.52
N GLY A 398 21.12 -20.66 -1.69
CA GLY A 398 20.74 -19.82 -2.83
C GLY A 398 21.95 -19.34 -3.62
N GLY A 399 21.95 -18.05 -3.97
CA GLY A 399 23.06 -17.39 -4.66
C GLY A 399 23.19 -17.77 -6.13
N LYS A 400 22.10 -18.24 -6.74
CA LYS A 400 22.07 -18.66 -8.14
C LYS A 400 20.85 -18.08 -8.86
N PRO A 401 20.98 -17.75 -10.15
CA PRO A 401 19.81 -17.44 -10.98
C PRO A 401 18.82 -18.60 -10.99
N LEU A 402 17.53 -18.28 -11.10
CA LEU A 402 16.53 -19.28 -11.45
C LEU A 402 16.84 -19.87 -12.84
N LYS A 403 16.35 -21.08 -13.10
CA LYS A 403 16.53 -21.78 -14.38
C LYS A 403 15.19 -22.02 -15.04
N ASN A 404 15.22 -22.33 -16.34
CA ASN A 404 14.04 -22.73 -17.12
C ASN A 404 12.89 -21.72 -17.10
N HIS A 405 13.20 -20.42 -17.23
CA HIS A 405 12.21 -19.35 -17.27
C HIS A 405 12.41 -18.44 -18.50
N SER A 406 11.41 -17.59 -18.77
CA SER A 406 11.45 -16.57 -19.83
C SER A 406 11.34 -15.15 -19.28
N ILE A 407 11.58 -14.97 -17.98
CA ILE A 407 11.64 -13.67 -17.31
C ILE A 407 12.62 -12.74 -18.05
N PRO A 408 12.18 -11.54 -18.50
CA PRO A 408 13.04 -10.55 -19.14
C PRO A 408 14.21 -10.12 -18.25
N SER A 409 15.37 -9.84 -18.85
CA SER A 409 16.59 -9.43 -18.11
C SER A 409 16.47 -8.09 -17.36
N ILE A 410 15.47 -7.27 -17.69
CA ILE A 410 15.14 -6.06 -16.92
C ILE A 410 14.62 -6.39 -15.51
N TYR A 411 14.18 -7.62 -15.28
CA TYR A 411 13.70 -8.13 -14.01
C TYR A 411 14.66 -9.19 -13.47
N GLY A 412 14.79 -9.28 -12.15
CA GLY A 412 15.60 -10.30 -11.50
C GLY A 412 14.91 -11.64 -11.42
N ALA A 413 15.71 -12.70 -11.40
CA ALA A 413 15.27 -14.08 -11.27
C ALA A 413 16.32 -14.85 -10.46
N LEU A 414 16.20 -14.80 -9.13
CA LEU A 414 17.17 -15.37 -8.19
C LEU A 414 16.50 -16.42 -7.29
N GLU A 415 17.23 -17.50 -6.98
CA GLU A 415 16.86 -18.39 -5.88
C GLU A 415 16.81 -17.61 -4.55
N PRO A 416 15.91 -17.97 -3.61
CA PRO A 416 15.98 -17.50 -2.23
C PRO A 416 17.39 -17.61 -1.66
N THR A 417 17.96 -16.47 -1.28
CA THR A 417 19.37 -16.36 -0.93
C THR A 417 19.54 -15.90 0.51
N ALA A 418 20.48 -16.51 1.24
CA ALA A 418 20.88 -16.07 2.56
C ALA A 418 22.41 -16.04 2.67
N VAL A 419 22.94 -14.88 3.06
CA VAL A 419 24.38 -14.69 3.31
C VAL A 419 24.60 -14.49 4.80
N TYR A 420 25.50 -15.29 5.38
CA TYR A 420 25.94 -15.09 6.75
C TYR A 420 27.05 -14.04 6.80
N VAL A 421 26.94 -13.08 7.72
CA VAL A 421 27.97 -12.08 8.02
C VAL A 421 28.12 -11.98 9.55
N PRO A 422 29.33 -12.10 10.13
CA PRO A 422 29.55 -11.95 11.57
C PRO A 422 29.14 -10.57 12.09
N ILE A 423 28.49 -10.49 13.25
CA ILE A 423 27.98 -9.23 13.81
C ILE A 423 29.10 -8.21 14.08
N GLU A 424 30.28 -8.68 14.46
CA GLU A 424 31.44 -7.83 14.70
C GLU A 424 31.98 -7.20 13.42
N GLU A 425 31.90 -7.90 12.29
CA GLU A 425 32.29 -7.35 10.98
C GLU A 425 31.21 -6.39 10.47
N ILE A 426 29.92 -6.67 10.69
CA ILE A 426 28.81 -5.76 10.33
C ILE A 426 29.01 -4.39 10.98
N LEU A 427 29.42 -4.36 12.26
CA LEU A 427 29.58 -3.13 13.04
C LEU A 427 30.99 -2.52 12.98
N LYS A 428 31.91 -3.11 12.22
CA LYS A 428 33.32 -2.73 12.19
C LYS A 428 33.55 -1.31 11.70
N ASP A 429 32.85 -0.93 10.65
CA ASP A 429 32.91 0.40 10.05
C ASP A 429 31.63 0.72 9.27
N ASN A 430 31.40 2.01 8.99
CA ASN A 430 30.19 2.46 8.32
C ASN A 430 30.04 1.90 6.91
N LYS A 431 31.13 1.69 6.17
CA LYS A 431 31.07 1.18 4.80
C LYS A 431 30.55 -0.26 4.78
N THR A 432 31.04 -1.09 5.70
CA THR A 432 30.59 -2.47 5.87
C THR A 432 29.15 -2.51 6.37
N TYR A 433 28.81 -1.65 7.33
CA TYR A 433 27.44 -1.51 7.82
C TYR A 433 26.46 -1.13 6.70
N GLU A 434 26.74 -0.07 5.94
CA GLU A 434 25.92 0.40 4.82
C GLU A 434 25.78 -0.66 3.71
N LEU A 435 26.84 -1.42 3.43
CA LEU A 435 26.78 -2.54 2.49
C LEU A 435 25.83 -3.62 3.01
N VAL A 436 25.92 -4.01 4.28
CA VAL A 436 25.08 -5.05 4.88
C VAL A 436 23.63 -4.60 5.01
N THR A 437 23.38 -3.35 5.38
CA THR A 437 22.04 -2.80 5.61
C THR A 437 21.41 -2.15 4.38
N LYS A 438 21.95 -2.41 3.19
CA LYS A 438 21.34 -1.98 1.94
C LYS A 438 20.10 -2.84 1.67
N GLU A 439 18.94 -2.20 1.53
CA GLU A 439 17.71 -2.89 1.11
C GLU A 439 17.90 -3.52 -0.28
N ILE A 440 17.73 -4.84 -0.33
CA ILE A 440 17.58 -5.60 -1.56
C ILE A 440 16.12 -6.02 -1.64
N PHE A 441 15.35 -5.33 -2.49
CA PHE A 441 13.92 -5.58 -2.66
C PHE A 441 13.69 -6.82 -3.55
N GLY A 442 14.16 -7.97 -3.07
CA GLY A 442 14.25 -9.25 -3.76
C GLY A 442 14.44 -10.39 -2.76
N PRO A 443 14.59 -11.65 -3.22
CA PRO A 443 14.54 -12.83 -2.36
C PRO A 443 15.90 -13.05 -1.66
N PHE A 444 16.31 -12.09 -0.84
CA PHE A 444 17.66 -11.99 -0.28
C PHE A 444 17.60 -11.58 1.20
N GLN A 445 18.38 -12.23 2.06
CA GLN A 445 18.52 -11.81 3.46
C GLN A 445 19.95 -11.98 3.98
N ILE A 446 20.28 -11.19 4.99
CA ILE A 446 21.46 -11.35 5.82
C ILE A 446 21.11 -12.18 7.05
N VAL A 447 21.99 -13.10 7.43
CA VAL A 447 21.91 -13.83 8.69
C VAL A 447 23.16 -13.52 9.51
N THR A 448 22.98 -13.25 10.79
CA THR A 448 24.10 -13.11 11.74
C THR A 448 23.82 -13.86 13.02
N GLU A 449 24.86 -14.16 13.78
CA GLU A 449 24.75 -14.82 15.08
C GLU A 449 25.26 -13.89 16.18
N TYR A 450 24.62 -13.92 17.34
CA TYR A 450 25.08 -13.19 18.53
C TYR A 450 25.05 -14.09 19.77
N LYS A 451 26.04 -13.93 20.64
CA LYS A 451 26.12 -14.58 21.95
C LYS A 451 25.28 -13.87 22.99
N LYS A 452 25.03 -14.53 24.12
CA LYS A 452 24.25 -13.97 25.24
C LYS A 452 24.73 -12.57 25.69
N ASP A 453 26.03 -12.33 25.71
CA ASP A 453 26.67 -11.07 26.11
C ASP A 453 26.77 -10.03 24.98
N GLN A 454 26.37 -10.40 23.77
CA GLN A 454 26.43 -9.54 22.57
C GLN A 454 25.08 -8.90 22.20
N LEU A 455 24.05 -9.04 23.04
CA LEU A 455 22.79 -8.29 22.85
C LEU A 455 23.00 -6.78 22.66
N PRO A 456 23.94 -6.10 23.37
CA PRO A 456 24.24 -4.69 23.10
C PRO A 456 24.72 -4.41 21.67
N LEU A 457 25.43 -5.34 21.02
CA LEU A 457 25.84 -5.19 19.63
C LEU A 457 24.64 -5.27 18.69
N VAL A 458 23.69 -6.18 18.97
CA VAL A 458 22.43 -6.25 18.21
C VAL A 458 21.71 -4.92 18.30
N LEU A 459 21.51 -4.38 19.50
CA LEU A 459 20.82 -3.10 19.71
C LEU A 459 21.54 -1.93 19.02
N ASP A 460 22.88 -1.86 19.07
CA ASP A 460 23.65 -0.85 18.34
C ASP A 460 23.47 -0.98 16.82
N ALA A 461 23.38 -2.21 16.31
CA ALA A 461 23.10 -2.45 14.89
C ALA A 461 21.70 -2.00 14.50
N LEU A 462 20.69 -2.17 15.36
CA LEU A 462 19.32 -1.72 15.11
C LEU A 462 19.19 -0.19 15.17
N GLU A 463 19.83 0.45 16.15
CA GLU A 463 19.81 1.91 16.35
C GLU A 463 20.47 2.66 15.19
N LYS A 464 21.52 2.09 14.58
CA LYS A 464 22.20 2.69 13.43
C LYS A 464 21.39 2.64 12.12
N MET A 465 20.31 1.86 12.05
CA MET A 465 19.51 1.74 10.83
C MET A 465 18.78 3.05 10.55
N HIS A 466 18.69 3.43 9.28
CA HIS A 466 17.96 4.65 8.89
C HIS A 466 16.45 4.46 8.76
N ALA A 467 15.99 3.22 8.56
CA ALA A 467 14.58 2.89 8.35
C ALA A 467 14.02 2.07 9.52
N HIS A 468 12.84 2.45 10.01
CA HIS A 468 12.20 1.86 11.18
C HIS A 468 10.75 1.47 10.88
N LEU A 469 10.56 0.55 9.92
CA LEU A 469 9.25 0.14 9.44
C LEU A 469 8.69 -1.04 10.24
N THR A 470 9.12 -2.28 9.96
CA THR A 470 8.68 -3.49 10.69
C THR A 470 9.82 -4.21 11.38
N ALA A 471 9.48 -4.99 12.40
CA ALA A 471 10.44 -5.81 13.12
C ALA A 471 9.79 -7.00 13.81
N ALA A 472 10.60 -8.00 14.15
CA ALA A 472 10.16 -9.16 14.92
C ALA A 472 11.11 -9.51 16.07
N VAL A 473 10.56 -9.74 17.27
CA VAL A 473 11.27 -10.26 18.44
C VAL A 473 10.69 -11.64 18.79
N VAL A 474 11.39 -12.70 18.38
CA VAL A 474 10.96 -14.10 18.57
C VAL A 474 11.53 -14.63 19.87
N SER A 475 10.75 -14.47 20.93
CA SER A 475 11.00 -14.95 22.28
C SER A 475 9.68 -14.96 23.05
N ASN A 476 9.54 -15.79 24.08
CA ASN A 476 8.49 -15.70 25.09
C ASN A 476 9.04 -15.25 26.46
N ASP A 477 10.33 -14.95 26.57
CA ASP A 477 10.92 -14.35 27.77
C ASP A 477 10.49 -12.86 27.85
N PRO A 478 9.63 -12.48 28.82
CA PRO A 478 9.15 -11.10 28.91
C PRO A 478 10.27 -10.11 29.21
N ILE A 479 11.36 -10.52 29.89
CA ILE A 479 12.50 -9.65 30.20
C ILE A 479 13.25 -9.32 28.91
N PHE A 480 13.52 -10.34 28.09
CA PHE A 480 14.15 -10.17 26.79
C PHE A 480 13.29 -9.33 25.85
N ILE A 481 12.00 -9.62 25.76
CA ILE A 481 11.06 -8.86 24.91
C ILE A 481 11.04 -7.39 25.31
N GLN A 482 10.91 -7.08 26.61
CA GLN A 482 10.90 -5.70 27.09
C GLN A 482 12.22 -4.98 26.82
N ALA A 483 13.36 -5.67 26.97
CA ALA A 483 14.66 -5.11 26.64
C ALA A 483 14.75 -4.76 25.15
N MET A 484 14.27 -5.63 24.25
CA MET A 484 14.27 -5.37 22.81
C MET A 484 13.31 -4.23 22.43
N ILE A 485 12.05 -4.28 22.87
CA ILE A 485 11.04 -3.28 22.52
C ILE A 485 11.41 -1.91 23.11
N GLY A 486 11.91 -1.87 24.34
CA GLY A 486 12.29 -0.62 25.01
C GLY A 486 13.50 0.08 24.40
N ASN A 487 14.29 -0.62 23.58
CA ASN A 487 15.52 -0.11 22.94
C ASN A 487 15.49 -0.28 21.41
N SER A 488 14.31 -0.26 20.79
CA SER A 488 14.17 -0.25 19.33
C SER A 488 12.99 0.64 18.89
N VAL A 489 12.95 0.99 17.59
CA VAL A 489 12.08 2.07 17.08
C VAL A 489 10.98 1.59 16.13
N ASN A 490 11.17 0.49 15.39
CA ASN A 490 10.32 0.10 14.25
C ASN A 490 8.81 0.19 14.54
N GLY A 491 8.11 0.97 13.71
CA GLY A 491 6.72 1.40 13.96
C GLY A 491 5.70 0.27 13.99
N THR A 492 6.03 -0.88 13.41
CA THR A 492 5.22 -2.10 13.47
C THR A 492 6.07 -3.29 13.92
N THR A 493 6.24 -3.45 15.23
CA THR A 493 7.04 -4.53 15.84
C THR A 493 6.15 -5.65 16.37
N TYR A 494 6.43 -6.89 15.97
CA TYR A 494 5.76 -8.09 16.49
C TYR A 494 6.65 -8.79 17.51
N ALA A 495 6.11 -9.05 18.70
CA ALA A 495 6.84 -9.72 19.77
C ALA A 495 6.11 -10.98 20.27
N GLY A 496 6.89 -12.00 20.62
CA GLY A 496 6.40 -13.33 20.99
C GLY A 496 7.00 -14.42 20.12
N LEU A 497 6.89 -15.69 20.54
CA LEU A 497 7.39 -16.85 19.77
C LEU A 497 6.87 -16.92 18.32
N ARG A 498 5.72 -16.29 18.04
CA ARG A 498 5.11 -16.22 16.70
C ARG A 498 5.34 -14.88 15.98
N GLY A 499 6.31 -14.09 16.45
CA GLY A 499 6.70 -12.82 15.85
C GLY A 499 7.09 -13.00 14.38
N ARG A 500 6.55 -12.14 13.52
CA ARG A 500 6.79 -12.09 12.07
C ARG A 500 7.07 -10.65 11.66
N THR A 501 7.71 -10.39 10.53
CA THR A 501 7.89 -9.02 10.02
C THR A 501 6.78 -8.64 9.04
N THR A 502 6.27 -9.61 8.27
CA THR A 502 5.31 -9.36 7.17
C THR A 502 3.84 -9.55 7.54
N GLY A 503 2.94 -9.07 6.68
CA GLY A 503 1.52 -9.42 6.73
C GLY A 503 0.78 -8.74 7.88
N ALA A 504 0.97 -7.43 8.03
CA ALA A 504 0.11 -6.60 8.86
C ALA A 504 -1.29 -6.51 8.21
N PRO A 505 -2.37 -6.98 8.85
CA PRO A 505 -3.72 -6.83 8.32
C PRO A 505 -4.30 -5.47 8.73
N GLN A 506 -5.48 -5.15 8.21
CA GLN A 506 -6.19 -3.89 8.43
C GLN A 506 -6.60 -3.62 9.89
N ASN A 507 -6.54 -4.61 10.78
CA ASN A 507 -7.03 -4.51 12.16
C ASN A 507 -6.03 -3.87 13.13
N HIS A 508 -4.81 -3.58 12.69
CA HIS A 508 -3.84 -2.82 13.46
C HIS A 508 -3.00 -1.92 12.55
N TRP A 509 -2.25 -1.01 13.16
CA TRP A 509 -1.37 -0.10 12.44
C TRP A 509 -0.33 -0.85 11.61
N PHE A 510 -0.04 -0.31 10.43
CA PHE A 510 1.16 -0.59 9.65
C PHE A 510 1.73 0.76 9.19
N GLY A 511 3.03 0.94 9.37
CA GLY A 511 3.75 2.17 9.03
C GLY A 511 4.98 2.39 9.91
N PRO A 512 5.89 3.29 9.52
CA PRO A 512 7.13 3.53 10.23
C PRO A 512 6.92 4.37 11.50
N ALA A 513 7.96 4.42 12.33
CA ALA A 513 8.09 5.35 13.46
C ALA A 513 9.43 6.09 13.39
N GLY A 514 9.65 7.06 14.28
CA GLY A 514 10.86 7.90 14.26
C GLY A 514 10.85 9.05 13.23
N ASP A 515 9.81 9.13 12.38
CA ASP A 515 9.63 10.20 11.39
C ASP A 515 8.28 10.94 11.62
N PRO A 516 8.26 12.26 11.85
CA PRO A 516 7.02 13.03 11.94
C PRO A 516 6.16 12.99 10.67
N ARG A 517 6.74 12.62 9.53
CA ARG A 517 6.08 12.41 8.23
C ARG A 517 5.52 10.99 8.08
N GLY A 518 5.86 10.06 8.97
CA GLY A 518 5.45 8.65 8.88
C GLY A 518 3.95 8.48 8.61
N ALA A 519 3.63 7.66 7.61
CA ALA A 519 2.26 7.33 7.23
C ALA A 519 1.83 6.03 7.89
N GLY A 520 0.59 6.00 8.35
CA GLY A 520 -0.10 4.76 8.66
C GLY A 520 -1.00 4.32 7.53
N ILE A 521 -1.48 3.07 7.60
CA ILE A 521 -2.53 2.57 6.72
C ILE A 521 -3.53 1.66 7.47
N GLY A 522 -4.74 1.52 6.91
CA GLY A 522 -5.76 0.55 7.33
C GLY A 522 -6.63 0.93 8.53
N THR A 523 -6.05 1.40 9.63
CA THR A 523 -6.79 1.67 10.87
C THR A 523 -7.51 3.03 10.89
N PRO A 524 -8.53 3.21 11.76
CA PRO A 524 -9.11 4.53 11.99
C PRO A 524 -8.08 5.60 12.35
N GLU A 525 -7.09 5.26 13.17
CA GLU A 525 -6.00 6.15 13.61
C GLU A 525 -5.12 6.56 12.44
N ALA A 526 -4.70 5.60 11.61
CA ALA A 526 -3.96 5.87 10.38
C ALA A 526 -4.71 6.83 9.45
N ILE A 527 -6.00 6.57 9.20
CA ILE A 527 -6.82 7.43 8.34
C ILE A 527 -6.90 8.85 8.91
N LYS A 528 -7.22 9.00 10.20
CA LYS A 528 -7.29 10.32 10.84
C LYS A 528 -5.96 11.05 10.77
N LEU A 529 -4.83 10.39 11.04
CA LEU A 529 -3.50 10.99 11.04
C LEU A 529 -3.06 11.46 9.66
N VAL A 530 -3.26 10.62 8.64
CA VAL A 530 -2.78 10.86 7.27
C VAL A 530 -3.69 11.84 6.54
N TRP A 531 -5.01 11.74 6.72
CA TRP A 531 -6.00 12.39 5.86
C TRP A 531 -6.80 13.52 6.50
N SER A 532 -6.49 13.88 7.75
CA SER A 532 -7.07 15.07 8.39
C SER A 532 -6.08 15.80 9.29
N CYS A 533 -6.30 17.10 9.46
CA CYS A 533 -5.63 17.91 10.48
C CYS A 533 -6.60 18.26 11.62
N HIS A 534 -6.05 18.76 12.72
CA HIS A 534 -6.84 19.31 13.82
C HIS A 534 -7.38 20.70 13.45
N ARG A 535 -8.64 20.97 13.76
CA ARG A 535 -9.22 22.33 13.74
C ARG A 535 -9.94 22.58 15.06
N GLU A 536 -9.47 23.55 15.82
CA GLU A 536 -10.14 24.03 17.04
C GLU A 536 -11.21 25.06 16.68
N ILE A 537 -12.41 24.91 17.23
CA ILE A 537 -13.50 25.87 17.14
C ILE A 537 -13.90 26.24 18.56
N ILE A 538 -13.78 27.52 18.90
CA ILE A 538 -14.15 28.06 20.19
C ILE A 538 -15.46 28.83 20.00
N TYR A 539 -16.50 28.35 20.67
CA TYR A 539 -17.75 29.07 20.77
C TYR A 539 -17.72 29.92 22.03
N ASP A 540 -18.08 31.19 21.91
CA ASP A 540 -18.22 32.12 23.03
C ASP A 540 -19.49 32.95 22.80
N TYR A 541 -20.62 32.37 23.18
CA TYR A 541 -21.95 32.92 22.87
C TYR A 541 -22.41 33.99 23.87
N GLY A 542 -21.72 34.12 25.01
CA GLY A 542 -22.19 34.86 26.17
C GLY A 542 -23.20 34.08 27.03
N PRO A 543 -23.94 34.76 27.94
CA PRO A 543 -24.15 36.20 27.97
C PRO A 543 -22.90 36.99 28.39
N ILE A 544 -22.87 38.27 28.00
CA ILE A 544 -21.94 39.22 28.60
C ILE A 544 -22.23 39.28 30.11
N PRO A 545 -21.20 39.19 30.99
CA PRO A 545 -21.41 39.23 32.43
C PRO A 545 -22.22 40.45 32.88
N HIS A 546 -23.15 40.24 33.83
CA HIS A 546 -23.97 41.30 34.43
C HIS A 546 -23.08 42.22 35.28
N GLY A 547 -22.49 43.24 34.66
CA GLY A 547 -21.46 44.09 35.26
C GLY A 547 -20.18 44.20 34.42
N TRP A 548 -20.18 43.67 33.19
CA TRP A 548 -19.12 44.02 32.25
C TRP A 548 -19.16 45.52 31.96
N GLU A 549 -18.08 46.20 32.33
CA GLU A 549 -17.78 47.56 31.92
C GLU A 549 -16.63 47.52 30.93
N LEU A 550 -16.53 48.54 30.08
CA LEU A 550 -15.42 48.68 29.14
C LEU A 550 -14.11 48.75 29.94
N PRO A 551 -13.22 47.73 29.86
CA PRO A 551 -11.97 47.77 30.60
C PRO A 551 -11.06 48.88 30.08
N ALA A 552 -10.14 49.37 30.92
CA ALA A 552 -9.09 50.27 30.48
C ALA A 552 -8.25 49.61 29.37
N SER A 553 -7.77 50.41 28.40
CA SER A 553 -6.89 49.91 27.33
C SER A 553 -5.63 49.27 27.94
N THR A 554 -5.36 48.02 27.56
CA THR A 554 -4.20 47.23 27.99
C THR A 554 -3.14 47.12 26.91
#